data_AF-A0A4P5RDE4-F1
#
_entry.id   AF-A0A4P5RDE4-F1
#
_cell.length_a   1.000
_cell.length_b   1.000
_cell.length_c   1.000
_cell.angle_alpha   90.00
_cell.angle_beta   90.00
_cell.angle_gamma   90.00
#
_symmetry.space_group_name_H-M   'P 1'
#
loop_
_entity.id
_entity.type
_entity.pdbx_description
1 polymer ?
#
loop_
_entity_poly.entity_id
_entity_poly.type
_entity_poly.pdbx_seq_one_letter_code
_entity_poly.pdbx_strand_id
1 'polypeptide(L)' 'MQHSITPNPTAEEATAIAAAIEALWPKAGPAVKREPLHTAWRFSGRWWNDSAVTRRTRPGF' A
#
# COMPACT_ATOMS: atom_id res chain seq x y z
N MET A 1 -26.10 8.63 -4.23
CA MET A 1 -25.45 8.90 -5.52
C MET A 1 -25.53 7.60 -6.32
N GLN A 2 -26.43 7.53 -7.30
CA GLN A 2 -26.57 6.33 -8.14
C GLN A 2 -25.91 6.62 -9.48
N HIS A 3 -24.87 5.85 -9.82
CA HIS A 3 -24.17 5.99 -11.08
C HIS A 3 -24.92 5.21 -12.16
N SER A 4 -25.45 5.90 -13.16
CA SER A 4 -26.05 5.31 -14.34
C SER A 4 -25.00 5.14 -15.43
N ILE A 5 -24.79 3.91 -15.89
CA ILE A 5 -23.89 3.58 -17.00
C ILE A 5 -24.73 3.52 -18.28
N THR A 6 -24.33 4.28 -19.29
CA THR A 6 -25.01 4.32 -20.60
C THR A 6 -23.98 4.28 -21.73
N PRO A 7 -24.21 3.46 -22.78
CA PRO A 7 -25.37 2.59 -22.98
C PRO A 7 -25.38 1.39 -22.01
N ASN A 8 -26.57 0.80 -21.81
CA ASN A 8 -26.68 -0.43 -21.04
C ASN A 8 -26.00 -1.56 -21.85
N PRO A 9 -25.04 -2.30 -21.27
CA PRO A 9 -24.36 -3.37 -21.99
C PRO A 9 -25.36 -4.45 -22.40
N THR A 10 -25.10 -5.06 -23.55
CA THR A 10 -25.80 -6.28 -23.97
C THR A 10 -25.49 -7.43 -23.01
N ALA A 11 -26.31 -8.49 -23.03
CA ALA A 11 -26.09 -9.65 -22.18
C ALA A 11 -24.73 -10.32 -22.45
N GLU A 12 -24.28 -10.32 -23.70
CA GLU A 12 -22.99 -10.86 -24.11
C GLU A 12 -21.84 -10.02 -23.55
N GLU A 13 -21.89 -8.70 -23.70
CA GLU A 13 -20.88 -7.78 -23.16
C GLU A 13 -20.82 -7.84 -21.63
N ALA A 14 -21.97 -7.91 -20.96
CA ALA A 14 -22.02 -8.05 -19.50
C ALA A 14 -21.36 -9.36 -19.04
N THR A 15 -21.55 -10.45 -19.79
CA THR A 15 -20.93 -11.75 -19.50
C THR A 15 -19.41 -11.70 -19.71
N ALA A 16 -18.95 -11.09 -20.81
CA ALA A 16 -17.53 -10.93 -21.11
C ALA A 16 -16.82 -10.06 -20.05
N ILE A 17 -17.45 -8.98 -19.60
CA ILE A 17 -16.94 -8.10 -18.54
C ILE A 17 -16.84 -8.86 -17.22
N ALA A 18 -17.89 -9.59 -16.82
CA ALA A 18 -17.88 -10.38 -15.59
C ALA A 18 -16.75 -11.43 -15.61
N ALA A 19 -16.61 -12.17 -16.71
CA ALA A 19 -15.55 -13.15 -16.88
C ALA A 19 -14.15 -12.52 -16.81
N ALA A 20 -13.95 -11.34 -17.42
CA ALA A 20 -12.68 -10.62 -17.37
C ALA A 20 -12.35 -10.17 -15.94
N ILE A 21 -13.34 -9.64 -15.20
CA ILE A 21 -13.17 -9.24 -13.79
C ILE A 21 -12.74 -10.44 -12.97
N GLU A 22 -13.42 -11.58 -13.10
CA GLU A 22 -13.08 -12.80 -12.35
C GLU A 22 -11.68 -13.34 -12.71
N ALA A 23 -11.32 -13.31 -13.99
CA ALA A 23 -10.01 -13.77 -14.47
C ALA A 23 -8.86 -12.88 -13.98
N LEU A 24 -9.08 -11.57 -13.91
CA LEU A 24 -8.08 -10.57 -13.52
C LEU A 24 -8.08 -10.27 -12.01
N TRP A 25 -9.08 -10.76 -11.27
CA TRP A 25 -9.20 -10.44 -9.86
C TRP A 25 -7.98 -10.98 -9.10
N PRO A 26 -7.28 -10.14 -8.31
CA PRO A 26 -6.14 -10.59 -7.55
C PRO A 26 -6.59 -11.65 -6.53
N LYS A 27 -6.09 -12.87 -6.71
CA LYS A 27 -6.24 -13.91 -5.70
C LYS A 27 -5.40 -13.52 -4.49
N ALA A 28 -5.94 -13.73 -3.29
CA ALA A 28 -5.16 -13.56 -2.07
C ALA A 28 -3.92 -14.46 -2.16
N GLY A 29 -2.76 -13.84 -2.37
CA GLY A 29 -1.48 -14.54 -2.33
C GLY A 29 -1.16 -14.96 -0.90
N PRO A 30 -0.18 -15.86 -0.70
CA PRO A 30 0.34 -16.13 0.63
C PRO A 30 0.72 -14.81 1.28
N ALA A 31 0.39 -14.64 2.56
CA ALA A 31 0.73 -13.44 3.31
C ALA A 31 2.26 -13.28 3.31
N VAL A 32 2.76 -12.43 2.41
CA VAL A 32 4.17 -12.01 2.44
C VAL A 32 4.33 -11.19 3.69
N LYS A 33 5.25 -11.59 4.58
CA LYS A 33 5.62 -10.78 5.74
C LYS A 33 6.10 -9.43 5.20
N ARG A 34 5.26 -8.41 5.33
CA ARG A 34 5.62 -7.05 5.00
C ARG A 34 6.55 -6.58 6.11
N GLU A 35 7.77 -6.22 5.75
CA GLU A 35 8.66 -5.54 6.70
C GLU A 35 7.90 -4.35 7.30
N PRO A 36 7.99 -4.14 8.63
CA PRO A 36 7.30 -3.04 9.28
C PRO A 36 7.73 -1.75 8.59
N LEU A 37 6.75 -0.97 8.14
CA LEU A 37 7.01 0.33 7.53
C LEU A 37 7.73 1.19 8.56
N HIS A 38 9.01 1.50 8.33
CA HIS A 38 9.75 2.42 9.18
C HIS A 38 9.09 3.80 9.09
N THR A 39 8.45 4.25 10.17
CA THR A 39 7.77 5.54 10.26
C THR A 39 8.74 6.71 10.52
N ALA A 40 10.02 6.42 10.77
CA ALA A 40 11.05 7.43 10.97
C ALA A 40 11.52 8.03 9.63
N TRP A 41 11.55 9.36 9.55
CA TRP A 41 12.12 10.07 8.40
C TRP A 41 13.65 9.89 8.32
N ARG A 42 14.15 9.87 7.09
CA ARG A 42 15.59 9.82 6.78
C ARG A 42 16.01 11.16 6.17
N PHE A 43 17.12 11.73 6.62
CA PHE A 43 17.77 12.88 5.98
C PHE A 43 19.04 12.41 5.29
N SER A 44 19.19 12.63 3.98
CA SER A 44 20.35 12.16 3.20
C SER A 44 20.67 10.66 3.40
N GLY A 45 19.62 9.81 3.45
CA GLY A 45 19.74 8.36 3.66
C GLY A 45 20.05 7.92 5.10
N ARG A 46 20.30 8.85 6.02
CA ARG A 46 20.59 8.59 7.44
C ARG A 46 19.30 8.65 8.26
N TRP A 47 19.11 7.69 9.16
CA TRP A 47 17.98 7.72 10.09
C TRP A 47 18.10 8.94 11.02
N TRP A 48 17.01 9.67 11.17
CA TRP A 48 17.00 10.87 12.03
C TRP A 48 17.25 10.54 13.50
N ASN A 49 16.99 9.31 13.96
CA ASN A 49 17.00 9.00 15.38
C ASN A 49 17.28 7.53 15.67
N ASP A 50 18.56 7.14 15.76
CA ASP A 50 18.93 5.79 16.21
C ASP A 50 19.76 5.77 17.50
N SER A 51 19.79 6.85 18.28
CA SER A 51 20.42 6.79 19.61
C SER A 51 19.99 7.97 20.50
N ALA A 52 19.00 7.73 21.37
CA ALA A 52 18.91 8.50 22.62
C ALA A 52 20.20 8.35 23.46
N VAL A 53 20.96 7.28 23.24
CA VAL A 53 22.26 6.98 23.89
C VAL A 53 23.34 8.02 23.54
N THR A 54 23.42 8.50 22.29
CA THR A 54 24.40 9.53 21.87
C THR A 54 24.14 10.88 22.50
N ARG A 55 22.91 11.16 22.97
CA ARG A 55 22.55 12.43 23.63
C ARG A 55 22.98 12.50 25.10
N ARG A 56 23.39 11.38 25.72
CA ARG A 56 23.82 11.34 27.14
C ARG A 56 25.24 11.84 27.35
N THR A 57 26.08 11.88 26.32
CA THR A 57 27.47 12.34 26.45
C THR A 57 27.58 13.82 26.09
N ARG A 58 26.96 14.69 26.91
CA ARG A 58 27.29 16.13 26.92
C ARG A 58 28.29 16.35 28.06
N PRO A 59 29.58 16.63 27.78
CA PRO A 59 30.48 17.12 28.83
C PRO A 59 30.04 18.54 29.18
N GLY A 60 29.65 18.76 30.43
CA GLY A 60 29.22 20.07 30.90
C GLY A 60 27.96 20.04 31.77
N PHE A 61 27.98 19.24 32.84
CA PHE A 61 27.49 19.56 34.18
C PHE A 61 28.33 18.78 35.18
#